data_AF-A0A378N8P3-F1
#
_entry.id   AF-A0A378N8P3-F1
#
_cell.length_a   1.000
_cell.length_b   1.000
_cell.length_c   1.000
_cell.angle_alpha   90.00
_cell.angle_beta   90.00
_cell.angle_gamma   90.00
#
_symmetry.space_group_name_H-M   'P 1'
#
loop_
_entity.id
_entity.type
_entity.pdbx_description
1 polymer ?
#
loop_
_entity_poly.entity_id
_entity_poly.type
_entity_poly.pdbx_seq_one_letter_code
_entity_poly.pdbx_strand_id
1 'polypeptide(L)'
;MSNILLPTSTAGSLPKPSWLAEPEKLWSPWKFEGEELLQAKRDALLVSLAEQIAAGIDIVSDGEQTRQHFVTTFIEHLEGVDFSKREIVRIRNRYDASVPSVVGQFPARNRCLWTMPNSCVRIPTNQSNGHYPAR
;
A
#
# COMPACT_ATOMS: atom_id res chain seq x y z
N MET A 1 -6.12 -28.91 3.52
CA MET A 1 -6.73 -27.56 3.42
C MET A 1 -8.22 -27.77 3.25
N SER A 2 -9.03 -27.04 4.01
CA SER A 2 -10.48 -27.00 3.83
C SER A 2 -10.74 -26.49 2.40
N ASN A 3 -11.45 -27.27 1.59
CA ASN A 3 -11.79 -26.84 0.23
C ASN A 3 -12.96 -25.85 0.34
N ILE A 4 -12.65 -24.56 0.44
CA ILE A 4 -13.64 -23.50 0.60
C ILE A 4 -14.28 -23.26 -0.76
N LEU A 5 -15.59 -23.53 -0.88
CA LEU A 5 -16.33 -23.42 -2.13
C LEU A 5 -16.40 -21.98 -2.65
N LEU A 6 -16.45 -20.99 -1.75
CA LEU A 6 -16.55 -19.56 -2.05
C LEU A 6 -15.59 -18.76 -1.14
N PRO A 7 -14.29 -18.69 -1.48
CA PRO A 7 -13.32 -17.97 -0.66
C PRO A 7 -13.57 -16.46 -0.70
N THR A 8 -13.41 -15.81 0.44
CA THR A 8 -13.60 -14.37 0.64
C THR A 8 -12.27 -13.64 0.72
N SER A 9 -12.25 -12.40 0.22
CA SER A 9 -11.07 -11.53 0.27
C SER A 9 -11.48 -10.06 0.18
N THR A 10 -10.57 -9.17 0.56
CA THR A 10 -10.71 -7.73 0.40
C THR A 10 -10.09 -7.28 -0.94
N ALA A 11 -10.61 -6.20 -1.53
CA ALA A 11 -10.15 -5.73 -2.84
C ALA A 11 -8.84 -4.90 -2.80
N GLY A 12 -8.35 -4.54 -1.60
CA GLY A 12 -7.17 -3.68 -1.43
C GLY A 12 -7.19 -2.91 -0.12
N SER A 13 -7.12 -1.57 -0.21
CA SER A 13 -6.97 -0.68 0.95
C SER A 13 -8.07 -0.85 1.99
N LEU A 14 -7.66 -0.91 3.26
CA LEU A 14 -8.55 -0.79 4.41
C LEU A 14 -8.36 0.60 5.05
N PRO A 15 -9.33 1.09 5.85
CA PRO A 15 -9.20 2.35 6.56
C PRO A 15 -7.92 2.37 7.39
N LYS A 16 -7.16 3.47 7.30
CA LYS A 16 -6.00 3.67 8.16
C LYS A 16 -6.47 4.02 9.56
N PRO A 17 -5.86 3.45 10.60
CA PRO A 17 -6.16 3.87 11.96
C PRO A 17 -5.94 5.37 12.12
N SER A 18 -6.84 6.03 12.85
CA SER A 18 -6.83 7.50 13.02
C SER A 18 -5.55 8.01 13.70
N TRP A 19 -4.84 7.15 14.42
CA TRP A 19 -3.55 7.45 15.02
C TRP A 19 -2.39 7.42 14.01
N LEU A 20 -2.53 6.75 12.86
CA LEU A 20 -1.50 6.72 11.80
C LEU A 20 -1.66 7.88 10.82
N ALA A 21 -2.90 8.18 10.43
CA ALA A 21 -3.26 9.22 9.46
C ALA A 21 -4.67 9.76 9.75
N GLU A 22 -4.93 11.02 9.38
CA GLU A 22 -6.24 11.66 9.45
C GLU A 22 -7.25 10.94 8.51
N PRO A 23 -8.39 10.45 9.03
CA PRO A 23 -9.44 9.86 8.20
C PRO A 23 -10.06 10.85 7.22
N GLU A 24 -10.78 10.33 6.22
CA GLU A 24 -11.61 11.11 5.28
C GLU A 24 -10.86 12.17 4.45
N LYS A 25 -9.52 12.10 4.43
CA LYS A 25 -8.66 13.02 3.68
C LYS A 25 -7.94 12.29 2.55
N LEU A 26 -8.06 12.83 1.34
CA LEU A 26 -7.50 12.21 0.13
C LEU A 26 -5.97 12.01 0.19
N TRP A 27 -5.27 12.95 0.81
CA TRP A 27 -3.82 12.89 1.06
C TRP A 27 -3.53 13.28 2.51
N SER A 28 -3.91 12.43 3.46
CA SER A 28 -3.50 12.67 4.84
C SER A 28 -1.98 12.53 4.97
N PRO A 29 -1.28 13.50 5.57
CA PRO A 29 0.09 13.28 6.04
C PRO A 29 0.12 12.17 7.08
N TRP A 30 1.28 11.53 7.23
CA TRP A 30 1.53 10.65 8.36
C TRP A 30 1.59 11.48 9.64
N LYS A 31 1.12 10.91 10.75
CA LYS A 31 1.23 11.55 12.07
C LYS A 31 2.59 11.35 12.74
N PHE A 32 3.38 10.40 12.25
CA PHE A 32 4.71 10.05 12.75
C PHE A 32 5.77 10.22 11.65
N GLU A 33 7.03 10.28 12.05
CA GLU A 33 8.19 10.34 11.17
C GLU A 33 9.28 9.35 11.61
N GLY A 34 10.29 9.11 10.75
CA GLY A 34 11.44 8.26 11.08
C GLY A 34 11.08 6.83 11.52
N GLU A 35 11.75 6.34 12.57
CA GLU A 35 11.53 4.99 13.12
C GLU A 35 10.14 4.82 13.73
N GLU A 36 9.59 5.87 14.35
CA GLU A 36 8.22 5.83 14.89
C GLU A 36 7.20 5.58 13.80
N LEU A 37 7.38 6.18 12.61
CA LEU A 37 6.54 5.90 11.46
C LEU A 37 6.66 4.45 10.98
N LEU A 38 7.86 3.90 10.97
CA LEU A 38 8.06 2.50 10.59
C LEU A 38 7.35 1.55 11.56
N GLN A 39 7.44 1.83 12.87
CA GLN A 39 6.74 1.06 13.89
C GLN A 39 5.21 1.23 13.77
N ALA A 40 4.71 2.46 13.68
CA ALA A 40 3.28 2.74 13.54
C ALA A 40 2.67 2.06 12.31
N LYS A 41 3.41 2.02 11.18
CA LYS A 41 2.99 1.29 9.97
C LYS A 41 2.90 -0.22 10.20
N ARG A 42 3.85 -0.81 10.93
CA ARG A 42 3.81 -2.25 11.30
C ARG A 42 2.64 -2.54 12.23
N ASP A 43 2.39 -1.69 13.21
CA ASP A 43 1.26 -1.85 14.13
C ASP A 43 -0.08 -1.77 13.39
N ALA A 44 -0.20 -0.87 12.41
CA ALA A 44 -1.42 -0.73 11.62
C ALA A 44 -1.68 -1.97 10.75
N LEU A 45 -0.62 -2.57 10.20
CA LEU A 45 -0.71 -3.85 9.49
C LEU A 45 -1.22 -4.97 10.40
N LEU A 46 -0.71 -5.06 11.63
CA LEU A 46 -1.13 -6.09 12.59
C LEU A 46 -2.60 -5.92 13.01
N VAL A 47 -3.05 -4.68 13.25
CA VAL A 47 -4.46 -4.40 13.54
C VAL A 47 -5.35 -4.80 12.37
N SER A 48 -5.00 -4.36 11.16
CA SER A 48 -5.72 -4.69 9.90
C SER A 48 -5.80 -6.20 9.65
N LEU A 49 -4.74 -6.94 9.98
CA LEU A 49 -4.73 -8.40 9.91
C LEU A 49 -5.66 -9.03 10.95
N ALA A 50 -5.58 -8.58 12.19
CA ALA A 50 -6.41 -9.10 13.28
C ALA A 50 -7.90 -8.91 13.00
N GLU A 51 -8.29 -7.76 12.44
CA GLU A 51 -9.68 -7.47 12.05
C GLU A 51 -10.16 -8.41 10.93
N GLN A 52 -9.34 -8.66 9.90
CA GLN A 52 -9.70 -9.58 8.82
C GLN A 52 -9.85 -11.03 9.32
N ILE A 53 -8.97 -11.48 10.22
CA ILE A 53 -9.06 -12.80 10.86
C ILE A 53 -10.34 -12.91 11.69
N ALA A 54 -10.63 -11.88 12.51
CA ALA A 54 -11.84 -11.84 13.33
C ALA A 54 -13.12 -11.81 12.49
N ALA A 55 -13.07 -11.19 11.31
CA ALA A 55 -14.17 -11.18 10.33
C ALA A 55 -14.31 -12.49 9.54
N GLY A 56 -13.38 -13.44 9.67
CA GLY A 56 -13.41 -14.70 8.94
C GLY A 56 -13.05 -14.60 7.46
N ILE A 57 -12.24 -13.61 7.07
CA ILE A 57 -11.75 -13.47 5.69
C ILE A 57 -10.74 -14.59 5.37
N ASP A 58 -10.96 -15.30 4.25
CA ASP A 58 -10.16 -16.48 3.88
C ASP A 58 -8.79 -16.12 3.31
N ILE A 59 -8.76 -15.08 2.46
CA ILE A 59 -7.54 -14.57 1.82
C ILE A 59 -7.34 -13.14 2.29
N VAL A 60 -6.48 -12.98 3.30
CA VAL A 60 -6.18 -11.69 3.91
C VAL A 60 -5.20 -10.86 3.08
N SER A 61 -5.30 -9.54 3.19
CA SER A 61 -4.37 -8.58 2.57
C SER A 61 -3.68 -7.70 3.61
N ASP A 62 -2.67 -6.95 3.19
CA ASP A 62 -2.00 -5.96 4.04
C ASP A 62 -2.84 -4.69 4.26
N GLY A 63 -4.01 -4.58 3.61
CA GLY A 63 -4.90 -3.42 3.70
C GLY A 63 -4.26 -2.11 3.24
N GLU A 64 -3.12 -2.14 2.54
CA GLU A 64 -2.36 -0.97 2.08
C GLU A 64 -2.00 0.03 3.20
N GLN A 65 -1.83 -0.45 4.43
CA GLN A 65 -1.64 0.41 5.61
C GLN A 65 -0.37 1.27 5.52
N THR A 66 0.64 0.80 4.79
CA THR A 66 1.95 1.47 4.69
C THR A 66 2.06 2.46 3.54
N ARG A 67 1.05 2.49 2.66
CA ARG A 67 0.98 3.34 1.46
C ARG A 67 0.14 4.56 1.76
N GLN A 68 0.66 5.74 1.40
CA GLN A 68 -0.07 6.98 1.63
C GLN A 68 -1.14 7.19 0.57
N HIS A 69 -0.82 6.87 -0.68
CA HIS A 69 -1.74 7.02 -1.80
C HIS A 69 -1.36 6.08 -2.96
N PHE A 70 -2.36 5.64 -3.72
CA PHE A 70 -2.24 4.56 -4.69
C PHE A 70 -1.18 4.82 -5.77
N VAL A 71 -1.16 6.02 -6.36
CA VAL A 71 -0.25 6.36 -7.47
C VAL A 71 1.05 6.98 -6.98
N THR A 72 0.96 7.99 -6.11
CA THR A 72 2.10 8.85 -5.74
C THR A 72 3.21 8.08 -5.06
N THR A 73 2.86 7.14 -4.17
CA THR A 73 3.82 6.25 -3.48
C THR A 73 4.74 5.51 -4.48
N PHE A 74 4.23 5.14 -5.66
CA PHE A 74 4.98 4.40 -6.68
C PHE A 74 5.91 5.31 -7.50
N ILE A 75 5.42 6.51 -7.84
CA ILE A 75 6.10 7.43 -8.74
C ILE A 75 7.10 8.34 -8.02
N GLU A 76 7.00 8.51 -6.69
CA GLU A 76 7.97 9.24 -5.85
C GLU A 76 9.40 8.69 -5.96
N HIS A 77 9.52 7.39 -6.25
CA HIS A 77 10.79 6.70 -6.37
C HIS A 77 11.09 6.31 -7.84
N LEU A 78 10.45 6.94 -8.82
CA LEU A 78 10.74 6.76 -10.24
C LEU A 78 11.71 7.83 -10.73
N GLU A 79 12.85 7.39 -11.26
CA GLU A 79 13.68 8.24 -12.12
C GLU A 79 12.87 8.65 -13.37
N GLY A 80 12.95 9.92 -13.76
CA GLY A 80 12.18 10.45 -14.90
C GLY A 80 10.83 11.11 -14.53
N VAL A 81 10.49 11.19 -13.24
CA VAL A 81 9.34 11.98 -12.73
C VAL A 81 9.85 13.21 -11.98
N ASP A 82 9.37 14.39 -12.35
CA ASP A 82 9.69 15.65 -11.68
C ASP A 82 8.55 16.11 -10.77
N PHE A 83 8.84 16.20 -9.47
CA PHE A 83 7.91 16.63 -8.43
C PHE A 83 7.92 18.14 -8.18
N SER A 84 8.88 18.87 -8.76
CA SER A 84 8.95 20.34 -8.72
C SER A 84 8.06 20.96 -9.78
N LYS A 85 8.02 20.36 -10.99
CA LYS A 85 7.13 20.77 -12.08
C LYS A 85 5.77 20.06 -11.97
N ARG A 86 4.89 20.63 -11.15
CA ARG A 86 3.53 20.11 -10.96
C ARG A 86 2.52 20.84 -11.83
N GLU A 87 1.59 20.07 -12.36
CA GLU A 87 0.43 20.57 -13.11
C GLU A 87 -0.83 20.32 -12.29
N ILE A 88 -1.82 21.21 -12.41
CA ILE A 88 -3.13 21.02 -11.77
C ILE A 88 -4.06 20.35 -12.77
N VAL A 89 -4.53 19.15 -12.43
CA VAL A 89 -5.47 18.39 -13.27
C VAL A 89 -6.77 18.17 -12.51
N ARG A 90 -7.88 18.52 -13.15
CA ARG A 90 -9.24 18.26 -12.65
C ARG A 90 -9.56 16.76 -12.75
N ILE A 91 -9.66 16.08 -11.61
CA ILE A 91 -10.01 14.64 -11.58
C ILE A 91 -11.53 14.48 -11.55
N ARG A 92 -12.10 14.24 -12.73
CA ARG A 92 -13.56 14.21 -12.95
C ARG A 92 -14.20 15.50 -12.40
N ASN A 93 -15.50 15.50 -12.12
CA ASN A 93 -16.14 16.63 -11.45
C ASN A 93 -16.04 16.56 -9.91
N ARG A 94 -14.87 16.23 -9.36
CA ARG A 94 -14.70 16.01 -7.92
C ARG A 94 -13.68 16.95 -7.29
N TYR A 95 -12.42 16.83 -7.67
CA TYR A 95 -11.33 17.60 -7.04
C TYR A 95 -10.21 17.89 -8.04
N ASP A 96 -9.37 18.84 -7.67
CA ASP A 96 -8.19 19.22 -8.43
C ASP A 96 -6.99 18.56 -7.78
N ALA A 97 -6.15 17.91 -8.59
CA ALA A 97 -4.96 17.21 -8.15
C ALA A 97 -3.72 17.92 -8.67
N SER A 98 -2.79 18.23 -7.77
CA SER A 98 -1.44 18.64 -8.13
C SER A 98 -0.63 17.40 -8.45
N VAL A 99 -0.37 17.14 -9.73
CA VAL A 99 0.28 15.91 -10.21
C VAL A 99 1.69 16.23 -10.74
N PRO A 100 2.67 15.34 -10.52
CA PRO A 100 4.02 15.52 -11.05
C PRO A 100 4.06 15.22 -12.56
N SER A 101 5.10 15.71 -13.22
CA SER A 101 5.27 15.56 -14.67
C SER A 101 6.30 14.48 -15.01
N VAL A 102 6.06 13.75 -16.10
CA VAL A 102 7.08 12.86 -16.69
C VAL A 102 8.02 13.70 -17.55
N VAL A 103 9.32 13.65 -17.24
CA VAL A 103 10.36 14.46 -17.90
C VAL A 103 11.36 13.64 -18.71
N GLY A 104 11.28 12.32 -18.66
CA GLY A 104 12.21 11.45 -19.38
C GLY A 104 11.79 9.99 -19.43
N GLN A 105 12.66 9.16 -20.02
CA GLN A 105 12.47 7.72 -20.07
C GLN A 105 12.70 7.09 -18.69
N PHE A 106 11.95 6.03 -18.40
CA PHE A 106 12.11 5.25 -17.19
C PHE A 106 13.17 4.15 -17.42
N PRO A 107 14.23 4.07 -16.61
CA PRO A 107 15.19 2.97 -16.72
C PRO A 107 14.54 1.64 -16.28
N ALA A 108 15.10 0.54 -16.78
CA ALA A 108 14.75 -0.78 -16.26
C ALA A 108 15.08 -0.84 -14.76
N ARG A 109 14.09 -1.18 -13.93
CA ARG A 109 14.28 -1.22 -12.47
C ARG A 109 14.96 -2.51 -12.02
N ASN A 110 15.97 -2.35 -11.17
CA ASN A 110 16.69 -3.47 -10.53
C ASN A 110 16.21 -3.75 -9.09
N ARG A 111 15.16 -3.06 -8.61
CA ARG A 111 14.61 -3.25 -7.25
C ARG A 111 13.08 -3.18 -7.23
N CYS A 112 12.48 -4.03 -6.40
CA CYS A 112 11.06 -4.00 -6.08
C CYS A 112 10.72 -2.76 -5.24
N LEU A 113 9.59 -2.11 -5.53
CA LEU A 113 9.06 -1.02 -4.70
C LEU A 113 8.31 -1.55 -3.47
N TRP A 114 7.71 -2.71 -3.63
CA TRP A 114 6.89 -3.36 -2.62
C TRP A 114 7.74 -4.39 -1.89
N THR A 115 8.73 -3.89 -1.15
CA THR A 115 9.48 -4.68 -0.17
C THR A 115 9.44 -3.91 1.14
N MET A 116 8.87 -4.52 2.18
CA MET A 116 9.09 -4.06 3.55
C MET A 116 10.60 -4.11 3.85
N PRO A 117 11.20 -3.07 4.44
CA PRO A 117 12.56 -3.18 4.94
C PRO A 117 12.57 -4.21 6.08
N ASN A 118 13.17 -5.36 5.79
CA ASN A 118 13.38 -6.53 6.63
C ASN A 118 12.10 -7.28 7.03
N SER A 119 12.13 -8.58 6.74
CA SER A 119 11.10 -9.60 6.95
C SER A 119 9.76 -9.35 6.24
N CYS A 120 9.54 -10.19 5.23
CA CYS A 120 8.25 -10.76 4.96
C CYS A 120 7.58 -11.09 6.31
N VAL A 121 6.62 -10.27 6.76
CA VAL A 121 5.48 -10.84 7.48
C VAL A 121 4.78 -11.65 6.41
N ARG A 122 5.32 -12.85 6.16
CA ARG A 122 4.55 -13.92 5.57
C ARG A 122 3.53 -14.15 6.66
N ILE A 123 2.38 -13.49 6.53
CA ILE A 123 1.23 -13.77 7.38
C ILE A 123 1.17 -15.30 7.36
N PRO A 124 1.23 -15.99 8.51
CA PRO A 124 1.18 -17.43 8.53
C PRO A 124 -0.24 -17.83 8.11
N THR A 125 -0.50 -17.76 6.82
CA THR A 125 -1.63 -18.37 6.16
C THR A 125 -1.26 -19.82 5.97
N ASN A 126 -2.21 -20.72 6.20
CA ASN A 126 -2.04 -22.17 6.03
C ASN A 126 -1.87 -22.60 4.54
N GLN A 127 -1.38 -21.69 3.69
CA GLN A 127 -1.19 -21.88 2.26
C GLN A 127 0.25 -22.31 2.00
N SER A 128 0.40 -23.52 1.48
CA SER A 128 1.67 -24.09 1.03
C SER A 128 2.31 -23.20 -0.04
N ASN A 129 3.62 -22.94 0.10
CA ASN A 129 4.45 -22.19 -0.85
C ASN A 129 4.31 -22.76 -2.28
N GLY A 130 3.47 -22.15 -3.10
CA GLY A 130 3.51 -22.34 -4.56
C GLY A 130 4.66 -21.54 -5.13
N HIS A 131 5.77 -22.22 -5.43
CA HIS A 131 6.90 -21.64 -6.16
C HIS A 131 6.48 -21.44 -7.63
N TYR A 132 6.11 -20.22 -8.02
CA TYR A 132 5.94 -19.87 -9.42
C TYR A 132 7.29 -19.36 -9.97
N PRO A 133 7.91 -20.05 -10.95
CA PRO A 133 9.11 -19.54 -11.58
C PRO A 133 8.77 -18.29 -12.39
N ALA A 134 9.61 -17.26 -12.28
CA ALA A 134 9.57 -16.10 -13.16
C ALA A 134 9.83 -16.58 -14.61
N ARG A 135 9.00 -16.15 -15.56
CA ARG A 135 9.32 -16.22 -16.99
C ARG A 135 10.20 -15.05 -17.37
#